data_AF-A0A258X279-F1
#
_entry.id   AF-A0A258X279-F1
#
_cell.length_a   1.000
_cell.length_b   1.000
_cell.length_c   1.000
_cell.angle_alpha   90.00
_cell.angle_beta   90.00
_cell.angle_gamma   90.00
#
_symmetry.space_group_name_H-M   'P 1'
#
loop_
_entity.id
_entity.type
_entity.pdbx_description
1 polymer ?
#
loop_
_entity_poly.entity_id
_entity_poly.type
_entity_poly.pdbx_seq_one_letter_code
_entity_poly.pdbx_strand_id
1 'polypeptide(L)' 'MIKMLLLFVFMASLLFSAVNVNKANSAQLQTLNGIGPTKAQEIIKYRKSHGGFKTVDELVNVKGIGPKTLLKMKSQVAIR' A
#
# COMPACT_ATOMS: atom_id res chain seq x y z
N MET A 1 -0.74 -1.90 -33.60
CA MET A 1 -0.10 -1.24 -32.44
C MET A 1 -1.00 -1.17 -31.20
N ILE A 2 -2.26 -0.76 -31.31
CA ILE A 2 -3.22 -0.70 -30.17
C ILE A 2 -3.47 -2.05 -29.49
N LYS A 3 -3.59 -3.16 -30.26
CA LYS A 3 -3.72 -4.52 -29.71
C LYS A 3 -2.51 -4.96 -28.85
N MET A 4 -1.30 -4.52 -29.19
CA MET A 4 -0.08 -4.81 -28.44
C MET A 4 -0.04 -4.03 -27.11
N LEU A 5 -0.54 -2.79 -27.13
CA LEU A 5 -0.63 -1.93 -25.95
C LEU A 5 -1.69 -2.45 -24.96
N LEU A 6 -2.84 -2.93 -25.45
CA LEU A 6 -3.86 -3.58 -24.62
C LEU A 6 -3.37 -4.88 -23.98
N LEU A 7 -2.61 -5.69 -24.72
CA LEU A 7 -1.99 -6.91 -24.19
C LEU A 7 -0.95 -6.57 -23.10
N PHE A 8 -0.20 -5.48 -23.28
CA PHE A 8 0.77 -5.01 -22.30
C PHE A 8 0.12 -4.47 -21.01
N VAL A 9 -0.96 -3.69 -21.13
CA VAL A 9 -1.73 -3.20 -19.97
C VAL A 9 -2.37 -4.36 -19.20
N PHE A 10 -2.86 -5.39 -19.91
CA PHE A 10 -3.41 -6.61 -19.30
C PHE A 10 -2.33 -7.49 -18.63
N MET A 11 -1.12 -7.54 -19.16
CA MET A 11 -0.02 -8.28 -18.52
C MET A 11 0.56 -7.54 -17.31
N ALA A 12 0.56 -6.20 -17.35
CA ALA A 12 1.01 -5.36 -16.24
C ALA A 12 0.08 -5.43 -15.02
N SER A 13 -1.22 -5.67 -15.20
CA SER A 13 -2.16 -5.84 -14.08
C SER A 13 -1.96 -7.15 -13.32
N LEU A 14 -1.32 -8.17 -13.92
CA LEU A 14 -0.96 -9.42 -13.25
C LEU A 14 0.21 -9.26 -12.26
N LEU A 15 0.94 -8.14 -12.30
CA LEU A 15 2.09 -7.87 -11.42
C LEU A 15 1.70 -7.18 -10.10
N PHE A 16 0.43 -6.85 -9.89
CA PHE A 16 -0.05 -6.24 -8.64
C PHE A 16 -0.14 -7.27 -7.51
N SER A 17 1.02 -7.65 -6.96
CA SER A 17 1.08 -8.34 -5.66
C SER A 17 0.76 -7.35 -4.53
N ALA A 18 0.10 -7.84 -3.48
CA ALA A 18 -0.16 -7.06 -2.28
C ALA A 18 1.14 -6.49 -1.67
N VAL A 19 1.09 -5.23 -1.27
CA VAL A 19 2.22 -4.50 -0.68
C VAL A 19 2.36 -4.90 0.78
N ASN A 20 3.51 -5.47 1.14
CA ASN A 20 3.81 -5.76 2.53
C ASN A 20 4.16 -4.48 3.30
N VAL A 21 3.25 -3.97 4.12
CA VAL A 21 3.43 -2.69 4.84
C VAL A 21 4.51 -2.74 5.93
N ASN A 22 4.94 -3.93 6.36
CA ASN A 22 6.04 -4.08 7.32
C ASN A 22 7.43 -3.96 6.66
N LYS A 23 7.52 -4.21 5.34
CA LYS A 23 8.81 -4.26 4.61
C LYS A 23 8.93 -3.24 3.48
N ALA A 24 7.81 -2.82 2.90
CA ALA A 24 7.76 -1.93 1.75
C ALA A 24 8.54 -0.63 1.99
N ASN A 25 9.25 -0.17 0.96
CA ASN A 25 9.86 1.15 0.97
C ASN A 25 8.82 2.25 0.66
N SER A 26 9.22 3.52 0.72
CA SER A 26 8.30 4.65 0.51
C SER A 26 7.63 4.62 -0.87
N ALA A 27 8.36 4.27 -1.93
CA ALA A 27 7.81 4.21 -3.28
C ALA A 27 6.77 3.10 -3.43
N GLN A 28 7.03 1.92 -2.85
CA GLN A 28 6.09 0.80 -2.82
C GLN A 28 4.84 1.12 -1.99
N LEU A 29 4.96 1.84 -0.88
CA LEU A 29 3.79 2.28 -0.10
C LEU A 29 2.93 3.27 -0.89
N GLN A 30 3.54 4.11 -1.73
CA GLN A 30 2.83 5.09 -2.55
C GLN A 30 2.06 4.47 -3.72
N THR A 31 2.26 3.18 -4.02
CA THR A 31 1.39 2.48 -4.98
C THR A 31 0.02 2.13 -4.38
N LEU A 32 -0.16 2.27 -3.06
CA LEU A 32 -1.43 2.04 -2.38
C LEU A 32 -2.41 3.19 -2.63
N ASN A 33 -3.66 2.85 -2.90
CA ASN A 33 -4.71 3.85 -3.15
C ASN A 33 -4.88 4.79 -1.94
N GLY A 34 -4.68 6.08 -2.17
CA GLY A 34 -4.84 7.11 -1.14
C GLY A 34 -3.61 7.31 -0.24
N ILE A 35 -2.47 6.72 -0.57
CA ILE A 35 -1.19 6.90 0.11
C ILE A 35 -0.23 7.75 -0.73
N GLY A 36 -0.06 9.01 -0.33
CA GLY A 36 0.99 9.89 -0.86
C GLY A 36 2.25 9.88 0.01
N PRO A 37 3.27 10.69 -0.34
CA PRO A 37 4.56 10.73 0.36
C PRO A 37 4.46 10.89 1.88
N THR A 38 3.62 11.80 2.37
CA THR A 38 3.43 12.04 3.81
C THR A 38 2.89 10.80 4.54
N LYS A 39 1.87 10.14 3.98
CA LYS A 39 1.30 8.94 4.61
C LYS A 39 2.27 7.76 4.56
N ALA A 40 3.02 7.61 3.47
CA ALA A 40 4.06 6.59 3.38
C ALA A 40 5.14 6.77 4.47
N GLN A 41 5.56 8.02 4.73
CA GLN A 41 6.48 8.33 5.83
C GLN A 41 5.87 8.00 7.20
N GLU A 42 4.61 8.35 7.45
CA GLU A 42 3.93 8.04 8.70
C GLU A 42 3.79 6.52 8.92
N ILE A 43 3.53 5.72 7.87
CA ILE A 43 3.52 4.24 7.95
C ILE A 43 4.90 3.72 8.38
N ILE A 44 5.98 4.20 7.75
CA ILE A 44 7.35 3.79 8.07
C ILE A 44 7.71 4.18 9.51
N LYS A 45 7.32 5.39 9.93
CA LYS A 45 7.54 5.86 11.30
C LYS A 45 6.79 4.98 12.31
N TYR A 46 5.51 4.72 12.05
CA TYR A 46 4.67 3.91 12.93
C TYR A 46 5.24 2.50 13.11
N ARG A 47 5.58 1.78 12.03
CA ARG A 47 6.11 0.42 12.13
C ARG A 47 7.46 0.35 12.86
N LYS A 48 8.29 1.40 12.76
CA LYS A 48 9.56 1.51 13.49
C LYS A 48 9.35 1.68 14.99
N SER A 49 8.35 2.47 15.40
CA SER A 49 8.13 2.76 16.82
C SER A 49 7.22 1.75 17.54
N HIS A 50 6.37 1.02 16.80
CA HIS A 50 5.37 0.09 17.37
C HIS A 50 5.67 -1.39 17.09
N GLY A 51 6.77 -1.70 16.39
CA GLY A 51 7.15 -3.09 16.08
C GLY A 51 6.37 -3.71 14.93
N GLY A 52 5.94 -2.90 13.96
CA GLY A 52 5.17 -3.36 12.80
C GLY A 52 3.66 -3.39 13.02
N PHE A 53 2.96 -3.87 12.00
CA PHE A 53 1.52 -4.14 11.99
C PHE A 53 1.30 -5.64 12.07
N LYS A 54 0.33 -6.07 12.88
CA LYS A 54 -0.12 -7.47 12.99
C LYS A 54 -1.38 -7.74 12.18
N THR A 55 -2.17 -6.69 11.95
CA THR A 55 -3.38 -6.75 11.14
C THR A 55 -3.43 -5.56 10.20
N VAL A 56 -4.18 -5.69 9.10
CA VAL A 56 -4.39 -4.57 8.17
C VAL A 56 -5.15 -3.42 8.84
N ASP A 57 -6.04 -3.73 9.80
CA ASP A 57 -6.87 -2.74 10.48
C ASP A 57 -6.07 -1.80 11.39
N GLU A 58 -4.91 -2.23 11.91
CA GLU A 58 -4.01 -1.37 12.69
C GLU A 58 -3.45 -0.17 11.90
N LEU A 59 -3.55 -0.17 10.57
CA LEU A 59 -3.17 0.99 9.75
C LEU A 59 -3.99 2.24 10.07
N VAL A 60 -5.18 2.11 10.69
CA VAL A 60 -5.95 3.28 11.15
C VAL A 60 -5.28 4.06 12.29
N ASN A 61 -4.30 3.45 12.96
CA ASN A 61 -3.52 4.10 14.01
C ASN A 61 -2.42 5.02 13.46
N VAL A 62 -2.18 4.98 12.14
CA VAL A 62 -1.21 5.84 11.47
C VAL A 62 -1.82 7.21 11.21
N LYS A 63 -1.08 8.27 11.57
CA LYS A 63 -1.51 9.65 11.35
C LYS A 63 -1.88 9.88 9.87
N GLY A 64 -3.10 10.36 9.64
CA GLY A 64 -3.62 10.65 8.30
C GLY A 64 -4.23 9.44 7.56
N ILE A 65 -4.29 8.27 8.19
CA ILE A 65 -4.98 7.08 7.66
C ILE A 65 -6.21 6.83 8.51
N GLY A 66 -7.36 7.33 8.07
CA GLY A 66 -8.66 7.00 8.66
C GLY A 66 -9.34 5.81 7.98
N PRO A 67 -10.51 5.37 8.49
CA PRO A 67 -11.27 4.25 7.94
C PRO A 67 -11.56 4.35 6.44
N LYS A 68 -11.88 5.56 5.95
CA LYS A 68 -12.10 5.82 4.52
C LYS A 68 -10.85 5.56 3.67
N THR A 69 -9.66 5.90 4.16
CA THR A 69 -8.41 5.63 3.46
C THR A 69 -8.11 4.14 3.49
N LEU A 70 -8.27 3.50 4.66
CA LEU A 70 -8.06 2.06 4.80
C LEU A 70 -8.95 1.25 3.84
N LEU A 71 -10.24 1.55 3.77
CA LEU A 71 -11.19 0.88 2.87
C LEU A 71 -10.74 0.90 1.40
N LYS A 72 -10.09 1.98 0.94
CA LYS A 72 -9.62 2.10 -0.45
C LYS A 72 -8.42 1.21 -0.78
N MET A 73 -7.59 0.88 0.21
CA MET A 73 -6.33 0.15 0.01
C MET A 73 -6.29 -1.23 0.68
N LYS A 74 -7.29 -1.61 1.47
CA LYS A 74 -7.28 -2.84 2.30
C LYS A 74 -6.97 -4.10 1.48
N SER A 75 -7.51 -4.22 0.27
CA SER A 75 -7.25 -5.36 -0.64
C SER A 75 -5.84 -5.37 -1.27
N GLN A 76 -5.10 -4.27 -1.15
CA GLN A 76 -3.76 -4.10 -1.73
C GLN A 76 -2.65 -4.33 -0.68
N VAL A 77 -3.00 -4.57 0.58
CA VAL A 77 -2.06 -4.65 1.71
C VAL A 77 -1.85 -6.09 2.15
N ALA A 78 -0.61 -6.43 2.50
CA ALA A 78 -0.24 -7.67 3.16
C ALA A 78 0.49 -7.41 4.48
N ILE A 79 0.31 -8.31 5.45
CA ILE A 79 1.04 -8.36 6.72
C ILE A 79 1.94 -9.62 6.69
N ARG A 80 3.24 -9.47 6.44
CA ARG A 80 4.22 -10.57 6.37
C ARG A 80 5.62 -10.12 6.79
#